data_AF-E9CQK7-F1
#
_entry.id   AF-E9CQK7-F1
#
_cell.length_a   1.000
_cell.length_b   1.000
_cell.length_c   1.000
_cell.angle_alpha   90.00
_cell.angle_beta   90.00
_cell.angle_gamma   90.00
#
_symmetry.space_group_name_H-M   'P 1'
#
loop_
_entity.id
_entity.type
_entity.pdbx_description
1 polymer ?
#
loop_
_entity_poly.entity_id
_entity_poly.type
_entity_poly.pdbx_seq_one_letter_code
_entity_poly.pdbx_strand_id
1 'polypeptide(L)' 'EILHPAIASCIHQRSLPAYSEQVQVGATQFSNQGTMPGAALVKEALYNGSLLVQLLQG' A
#
# COMPACT_ATOMS: atom_id res chain seq x y z
N GLU A 1 -8.12 -21.31 -1.62
CA GLU A 1 -7.54 -20.43 -0.60
C GLU A 1 -6.57 -21.21 0.27
N ILE A 2 -5.26 -21.15 0.00
CA ILE A 2 -4.24 -21.93 0.73
C ILE A 2 -3.07 -21.03 1.13
N LEU A 3 -2.67 -20.13 0.23
CA LEU A 3 -1.49 -19.29 0.39
C LEU A 3 -1.63 -18.26 1.52
N HIS A 4 -2.73 -17.50 1.60
CA HIS A 4 -2.87 -16.44 2.61
C HIS A 4 -2.86 -16.99 4.06
N PRO A 5 -3.60 -18.07 4.42
CA PRO A 5 -3.50 -18.64 5.76
C PRO A 5 -2.08 -19.15 6.10
N ALA A 6 -1.37 -19.74 5.13
CA ALA A 6 0.00 -20.20 5.33
C ALA A 6 0.96 -19.03 5.60
N ILE A 7 0.83 -17.92 4.85
CA ILE A 7 1.61 -16.70 5.08
C ILE A 7 1.28 -16.10 6.46
N ALA A 8 -0.01 -15.94 6.78
CA ALA A 8 -0.45 -15.38 8.06
C ALA A 8 0.08 -16.19 9.26
N SER A 9 0.03 -17.52 9.18
CA SER A 9 0.59 -18.41 10.20
C SER A 9 2.09 -18.20 10.38
N CYS A 10 2.85 -18.07 9.30
CA CYS A 10 4.28 -17.81 9.37
C CYS A 10 4.59 -16.45 10.01
N ILE A 11 3.83 -15.40 9.69
CA ILE A 11 4.00 -14.06 10.26
C ILE A 11 3.75 -14.11 11.77
N HIS A 12 2.65 -14.74 12.20
CA HIS A 12 2.27 -14.81 13.60
C HIS A 12 3.28 -15.61 14.45
N GLN A 13 3.83 -16.70 13.90
CA GLN A 13 4.78 -17.57 14.61
C GLN A 13 6.21 -17.01 14.69
N ARG A 14 6.60 -16.12 13.78
CA ARG A 14 8.02 -15.70 13.61
C ARG A 14 8.26 -14.21 13.85
N SER A 15 7.23 -13.45 14.19
CA SER A 15 7.31 -12.01 14.47
C SER A 15 6.96 -11.75 15.94
N LEU A 16 7.39 -10.62 16.48
CA LEU A 16 6.99 -10.21 17.83
C LEU A 16 5.45 -10.03 17.88
N PRO A 17 4.74 -10.61 18.86
CA PRO A 17 3.27 -10.63 18.88
C PRO A 17 2.62 -9.24 18.75
N ALA A 18 3.18 -8.23 19.42
CA ALA A 18 2.69 -6.86 19.36
C ALA A 18 2.65 -6.27 17.93
N TYR A 19 3.47 -6.80 17.01
CA TYR A 19 3.49 -6.37 15.60
C TYR A 19 2.66 -7.28 14.68
N SER A 20 2.28 -8.48 15.11
CA SER A 20 1.64 -9.50 14.26
C SER A 20 0.19 -9.82 14.62
N GLU A 21 -0.29 -9.47 15.83
CA GLU A 21 -1.65 -9.76 16.29
C GLU A 21 -2.75 -9.25 15.35
N GLN A 22 -2.54 -8.08 14.73
CA GLN A 22 -3.55 -7.42 13.89
C GLN A 22 -3.18 -7.40 12.40
N VAL A 23 -2.13 -8.10 11.99
CA VAL A 23 -1.69 -8.13 10.58
C VAL A 23 -2.69 -8.91 9.74
N GLN A 24 -3.16 -8.27 8.66
CA GLN A 24 -4.08 -8.88 7.69
C GLN A 24 -3.35 -9.20 6.39
N VAL A 25 -3.47 -10.43 5.92
CA VAL A 25 -2.94 -10.88 4.62
C VAL A 25 -4.10 -11.00 3.65
N GLY A 26 -4.01 -10.31 2.52
CA GLY A 26 -5.06 -10.30 1.50
C GLY A 26 -4.52 -10.04 0.10
N ALA A 27 -5.38 -10.23 -0.90
CA ALA A 27 -5.04 -9.96 -2.29
C ALA A 27 -4.99 -8.44 -2.56
N THR A 28 -4.12 -8.02 -3.48
CA THR A 28 -4.11 -6.64 -3.97
C THR A 28 -5.42 -6.32 -4.70
N GLN A 29 -5.93 -5.10 -4.50
CA GLN A 29 -7.03 -4.56 -5.30
C GLN A 29 -6.58 -4.15 -6.71
N PHE A 30 -5.29 -3.84 -6.87
CA PHE A 30 -4.71 -3.40 -8.12
C PHE A 30 -3.87 -4.53 -8.72
N SER A 31 -4.39 -5.18 -9.76
CA SER A 31 -3.62 -6.12 -10.59
C SER A 31 -3.39 -5.51 -11.96
N ASN A 32 -2.12 -5.30 -12.31
CA ASN A 32 -1.71 -4.77 -13.61
C ASN A 32 -2.46 -3.50 -14.04
N GLN A 33 -2.70 -2.56 -13.11
CA GLN A 33 -3.41 -1.32 -13.43
C GLN A 33 -2.50 -0.30 -14.14
N GLY A 34 -1.96 -0.68 -15.31
CA GLY A 34 -1.23 0.17 -16.25
C GLY A 34 -0.43 1.30 -15.60
N THR A 35 -0.92 2.54 -15.78
CA THR A 35 -0.27 3.79 -15.33
C THR A 35 -0.67 4.26 -13.92
N MET A 36 -1.45 3.47 -13.17
CA MET A 36 -1.89 3.83 -11.82
C MET A 36 -0.75 4.18 -10.85
N PRO A 37 0.44 3.54 -10.89
CA PRO A 37 1.57 3.99 -10.08
C PRO A 37 1.94 5.46 -10.35
N GLY A 38 1.91 5.89 -11.62
CA GLY A 38 2.14 7.29 -11.97
C GLY A 38 1.03 8.22 -11.48
N ALA A 39 -0.23 7.79 -11.57
CA ALA A 39 -1.36 8.54 -11.03
C ALA A 39 -1.28 8.70 -9.49
N ALA A 40 -0.76 7.68 -8.79
CA ALA A 40 -0.52 7.74 -7.35
C ALA A 40 0.51 8.82 -6.99
N LEU A 41 1.60 8.94 -7.76
CA LEU A 41 2.61 9.99 -7.57
C LEU A 41 2.04 11.40 -7.76
N VAL A 42 1.20 11.60 -8.78
CA VAL A 42 0.52 12.89 -8.99
C VAL A 42 -0.37 13.22 -7.79
N LYS A 43 -1.13 12.24 -7.28
CA LYS A 43 -2.01 12.43 -6.11
C LYS A 43 -1.22 12.73 -4.84
N GLU A 44 -0.09 12.05 -4.63
CA GLU A 44 0.83 12.33 -3.51
C GLU A 44 1.37 13.76 -3.57
N ALA A 45 1.82 14.21 -4.75
CA ALA A 45 2.34 15.56 -4.96
C ALA A 45 1.27 16.65 -4.77
N LEU A 46 0.00 16.34 -5.06
CA LEU A 46 -1.12 17.22 -4.71
C LEU A 46 -1.33 17.29 -3.19
N TYR A 47 -1.35 16.14 -2.51
CA TYR A 47 -1.61 16.08 -1.07
C TYR A 47 -0.48 16.67 -0.23
N ASN A 48 0.77 16.50 -0.64
CA ASN A 48 1.91 17.12 0.03
C ASN A 48 2.11 18.61 -0.35
N GLY A 49 1.30 19.13 -1.27
CA GLY A 49 1.28 20.53 -1.68
C GLY A 49 2.34 20.95 -2.69
N SER A 50 3.34 20.11 -3.00
CA SER A 50 4.42 20.47 -3.93
C SER A 50 3.90 20.78 -5.33
N LEU A 51 2.97 19.96 -5.85
CA LEU A 51 2.35 20.20 -7.16
C LEU A 51 1.33 21.34 -7.10
N LEU A 52 0.63 21.55 -5.98
CA LEU A 52 -0.30 22.66 -5.84
C LEU A 52 0.40 24.02 -5.94
N VAL A 53 1.57 24.17 -5.31
CA VAL A 53 2.38 25.40 -5.42
C VAL A 53 2.77 25.68 -6.86
N GLN A 54 3.21 24.66 -7.60
CA GLN A 54 3.54 24.79 -9.02
C GLN A 54 2.32 25.22 -9.85
N LEU A 55 1.17 24.57 -9.64
CA LEU A 55 -0.06 24.88 -10.36
C LEU A 55 -0.59 26.30 -10.07
N LEU A 56 -0.37 26.83 -8.86
CA LEU A 56 -0.77 28.19 -8.49
C LEU A 56 0.12 29.27 -9.12
N GLN A 57 1.30 28.91 -9.62
CA GLN A 57 2.23 29.84 -10.28
C GLN A 57 1.93 30.04 -11.77
N GLY A 58 1.07 29.19 -12.35
CA GLY A 58 0.80 29.15 -13.80
C GLY A 58 1.88 28.39 -14.57
#